data_AF-A0A955A6C4-F1
#
_entry.id   AF-A0A955A6C4-F1
#
_cell.length_a   1.000
_cell.length_b   1.000
_cell.length_c   1.000
_cell.angle_alpha   90.00
_cell.angle_beta   90.00
_cell.angle_gamma   90.00
#
_symmetry.space_group_name_H-M   'P 1'
#
loop_
_entity.id
_entity.type
_entity.pdbx_description
1 polymer ?
#
loop_
_entity_poly.entity_id
_entity_poly.type
_entity_poly.pdbx_seq_one_letter_code
_entity_poly.pdbx_strand_id
1 'polypeptide(L)'
;MFVHQNYDRQGPQGEYECVRPTPADVVELIGEGRGSDRCADGESRLEFERKREHDLRSSLLNSFEKLAAAGFRRVVLLRGTFVGADSFGMARKLSRVWKRGAALLQSQARRTIDHWAGDAGNFDNEDIELLRSFAACAGLSLETLAWSGENHHAGRADGAVRLIRRLYELESGATPERGRTILIGHSHGGNVIALASQLWSGDADRWSELLRAARTLYRSPLHRLGGWFSRVDQPSWLWALEYGAPRIDFRRCAVATLGAPVRYGWENCDDLLHFINHSPLPGSPPDEAWRVQFPPPLASMLGAGGEDHQDRLGERAPSIDPLQRASGGAGDIVQQLGVAGTNLSPTWLSYRVKLANRRLRPVLQPGIRRRDLLKRLRQGVRLHDHGLNLLVDYQLADQDADDVLGHAVYTRRRWWAFHFRQLARRWA
;
A
#
# COMPACT_ATOMS: atom_id res chain seq x y z
N MET A 1 -19.61 14.88 -1.52
CA MET A 1 -18.59 14.94 -0.45
C MET A 1 -17.79 13.65 -0.52
N PHE A 2 -16.46 13.68 -0.35
CA PHE A 2 -15.65 12.46 -0.34
C PHE A 2 -16.04 11.56 0.84
N VAL A 3 -15.95 10.24 0.67
CA VAL A 3 -16.17 9.26 1.74
C VAL A 3 -14.90 9.10 2.55
N HIS A 4 -15.09 9.11 3.86
CA HIS A 4 -14.00 9.07 4.82
C HIS A 4 -14.12 7.86 5.71
N GLN A 5 -12.98 7.21 5.89
CA GLN A 5 -12.74 6.24 6.94
C GLN A 5 -13.11 6.81 8.31
N ASN A 6 -13.88 6.04 9.08
CA ASN A 6 -14.38 6.47 10.37
C ASN A 6 -13.38 6.19 11.50
N TYR A 7 -12.37 7.05 11.66
CA TYR A 7 -11.33 6.88 12.67
C TYR A 7 -11.78 6.94 14.15
N ASP A 8 -13.03 7.34 14.44
CA ASP A 8 -13.50 7.50 15.82
C ASP A 8 -14.27 6.29 16.36
N ARG A 9 -14.57 5.27 15.53
CA ARG A 9 -15.22 4.03 16.01
C ARG A 9 -14.28 3.20 16.89
N GLN A 10 -14.80 2.78 18.05
CA GLN A 10 -14.16 1.81 18.94
C GLN A 10 -14.65 0.40 18.57
N GLY A 11 -13.97 -0.26 17.63
CA GLY A 11 -14.31 -1.62 17.17
C GLY A 11 -13.68 -1.95 15.81
N PRO A 12 -13.70 -3.22 15.37
CA PRO A 12 -13.23 -3.60 14.04
C PRO A 12 -14.05 -2.85 12.98
N GLN A 13 -13.38 -2.24 12.02
CA GLN A 13 -14.05 -1.34 11.06
C GLN A 13 -14.59 -2.04 9.83
N GLY A 14 -14.33 -3.33 9.62
CA GLY A 14 -14.83 -4.10 8.48
C GLY A 14 -14.69 -5.60 8.73
N GLU A 15 -15.05 -6.41 7.74
CA GLU A 15 -14.86 -7.85 7.77
C GLU A 15 -13.37 -8.20 7.73
N TYR A 16 -12.95 -9.17 8.55
CA TYR A 16 -11.56 -9.62 8.56
C TYR A 16 -11.43 -11.13 8.79
N GLU A 17 -10.36 -11.70 8.25
CA GLU A 17 -9.93 -13.09 8.44
C GLU A 17 -8.47 -13.09 8.88
N CYS A 18 -8.15 -13.82 9.95
CA CYS A 18 -6.77 -14.09 10.33
C CYS A 18 -6.26 -15.28 9.52
N VAL A 19 -5.23 -15.05 8.72
CA VAL A 19 -4.66 -16.08 7.83
C VAL A 19 -3.21 -16.30 8.18
N ARG A 20 -2.83 -17.57 8.28
CA ARG A 20 -1.43 -17.98 8.41
C ARG A 20 -1.08 -18.80 7.17
N PRO A 21 -0.16 -18.34 6.31
CA PRO A 21 0.30 -19.13 5.18
C PRO A 21 0.86 -20.48 5.64
N THR A 22 0.55 -21.53 4.90
CA THR A 22 1.09 -22.88 5.09
C THR A 22 2.42 -23.05 4.36
N PRO A 23 3.21 -24.10 4.63
CA PRO A 23 4.41 -24.37 3.84
C PRO A 23 4.16 -24.48 2.32
N ALA A 24 2.95 -24.90 1.89
CA ALA A 24 2.56 -24.94 0.48
C ALA A 24 2.22 -23.55 -0.12
N ASP A 25 2.17 -22.51 0.71
CA ASP A 25 1.99 -21.11 0.33
C ASP A 25 3.32 -20.37 0.19
N VAL A 26 4.42 -20.93 0.74
CA VAL A 26 5.74 -20.28 0.80
C VAL A 26 6.73 -20.96 -0.12
N VAL A 27 7.27 -20.22 -1.07
CA VAL A 27 8.37 -20.70 -1.91
C VAL A 27 9.64 -19.94 -1.57
N GLU A 28 10.46 -20.46 -0.65
CA GLU A 28 11.77 -19.82 -0.42
C GLU A 28 12.69 -20.14 -1.59
N LEU A 29 13.04 -19.10 -2.35
CA LEU A 29 14.06 -19.14 -3.39
C LEU A 29 15.41 -18.83 -2.71
N ILE A 30 16.43 -19.67 -2.95
CA ILE A 30 17.76 -19.45 -2.36
C ILE A 30 18.43 -18.28 -3.08
N GLY A 31 18.33 -17.11 -2.44
CA GLY A 31 18.90 -15.83 -2.85
C GLY A 31 18.72 -14.76 -1.76
N GLU A 32 17.72 -14.92 -0.89
CA GLU A 32 17.44 -14.03 0.24
C GLU A 32 18.11 -14.45 1.57
N GLY A 33 18.69 -15.65 1.66
CA GLY A 33 19.35 -16.16 2.87
C GLY A 33 20.75 -16.70 2.61
N ARG A 34 21.78 -16.03 3.14
CA ARG A 34 23.14 -16.61 3.23
C ARG A 34 23.18 -17.55 4.44
N GLY A 35 23.04 -18.87 4.25
CA GLY A 35 23.34 -19.82 5.31
C GLY A 35 22.92 -21.28 5.10
N SER A 36 23.96 -22.14 5.03
CA SER A 36 23.98 -23.59 5.24
C SER A 36 23.68 -24.53 4.06
N ASP A 37 24.73 -25.22 3.60
CA ASP A 37 24.77 -26.25 2.54
C ASP A 37 24.27 -27.64 3.01
N ARG A 38 23.19 -27.73 3.79
CA ARG A 38 22.62 -29.04 4.14
C ARG A 38 21.11 -29.07 3.97
N CYS A 39 20.67 -29.58 2.82
CA CYS A 39 19.33 -30.17 2.71
C CYS A 39 19.34 -31.48 3.50
N ALA A 40 18.34 -31.70 4.36
CA ALA A 40 18.31 -32.79 5.34
C ALA A 40 18.14 -34.20 4.73
N ASP A 41 17.78 -34.31 3.45
CA ASP A 41 17.22 -35.56 2.89
C ASP A 41 17.96 -36.14 1.67
N GLY A 42 19.21 -35.74 1.41
CA GLY A 42 20.01 -36.33 0.32
C GLY A 42 19.57 -35.98 -1.11
N GLU A 43 18.51 -35.19 -1.30
CA GLU A 43 18.21 -34.51 -2.57
C GLU A 43 19.32 -33.49 -2.87
N SER A 44 19.73 -33.43 -4.14
CA SER A 44 20.69 -32.40 -4.55
C SER A 44 20.02 -31.02 -4.45
N ARG A 45 20.78 -30.02 -4.00
CA ARG A 45 20.30 -28.63 -3.85
C ARG A 45 19.62 -28.09 -5.13
N LEU A 46 20.14 -28.47 -6.30
CA LEU A 46 19.59 -28.12 -7.61
C LEU A 46 18.21 -28.74 -7.89
N GLU A 47 17.97 -29.98 -7.46
CA GLU A 47 16.66 -30.63 -7.62
C GLU A 47 15.61 -29.99 -6.72
N PHE A 48 15.99 -29.68 -5.48
CA PHE A 48 15.13 -28.96 -4.55
C PHE A 48 14.74 -27.57 -5.05
N GLU A 49 15.70 -26.82 -5.60
CA GLU A 49 15.47 -25.50 -6.22
C GLU A 49 14.51 -25.60 -7.42
N ARG A 50 14.74 -26.56 -8.32
CA ARG A 50 13.87 -26.79 -9.49
C ARG A 50 12.44 -27.15 -9.09
N LYS A 51 12.29 -28.00 -8.08
CA LYS A 51 10.97 -28.40 -7.56
C LYS A 51 10.21 -27.20 -6.99
N ARG A 52 10.86 -26.38 -6.19
CA ARG A 52 10.26 -25.16 -5.62
C ARG A 52 9.88 -24.12 -6.68
N GLU A 53 10.77 -23.89 -7.66
CA GLU A 53 10.45 -22.99 -8.77
C GLU A 53 9.28 -23.52 -9.61
N HIS A 54 9.24 -24.83 -9.85
CA HIS A 54 8.12 -25.50 -10.50
C HIS A 54 6.80 -25.34 -9.72
N ASP A 55 6.84 -25.44 -8.39
CA ASP A 55 5.66 -25.27 -7.53
C ASP A 55 5.13 -23.83 -7.55
N LEU A 56 6.03 -22.82 -7.50
CA LEU A 56 5.67 -21.42 -7.67
C LEU A 56 5.00 -21.17 -9.02
N ARG A 57 5.64 -21.65 -10.10
CA ARG A 57 5.13 -21.55 -11.49
C ARG A 57 3.73 -22.15 -11.60
N SER A 58 3.56 -23.37 -11.10
CA SER A 58 2.29 -24.10 -11.16
C SER A 58 1.20 -23.40 -10.36
N SER A 59 1.52 -22.93 -9.15
CA SER A 59 0.56 -22.22 -8.30
C SER A 59 0.12 -20.88 -8.89
N LEU A 60 1.06 -20.10 -9.46
CA LEU A 60 0.74 -18.82 -10.09
C LEU A 60 -0.09 -19.02 -11.35
N LEU A 61 0.33 -19.93 -12.24
CA LEU A 61 -0.39 -20.21 -13.47
C LEU A 61 -1.83 -20.66 -13.17
N ASN A 62 -2.02 -21.63 -12.27
CA ASN A 62 -3.35 -22.09 -11.85
C ASN A 62 -4.21 -20.95 -11.27
N SER A 63 -3.61 -20.03 -10.50
CA SER A 63 -4.33 -18.87 -9.95
C SER A 63 -4.78 -17.91 -11.06
N PHE A 64 -3.90 -17.62 -12.04
CA PHE A 64 -4.25 -16.80 -13.19
C PHE A 64 -5.30 -17.47 -14.09
N GLU A 65 -5.19 -18.77 -14.35
CA GLU A 65 -6.18 -19.53 -15.14
C GLU A 65 -7.57 -19.47 -14.50
N LYS A 66 -7.65 -19.63 -13.18
CA LYS A 66 -8.91 -19.45 -12.43
C LYS A 66 -9.47 -18.04 -12.58
N LEU A 67 -8.64 -17.02 -12.46
CA LEU A 67 -9.07 -15.63 -12.66
C LEU A 67 -9.53 -15.38 -14.11
N ALA A 68 -8.84 -15.92 -15.11
CA ALA A 68 -9.28 -15.85 -16.50
C ALA A 68 -10.64 -16.55 -16.72
N ALA A 69 -10.83 -17.73 -16.11
CA ALA A 69 -12.09 -18.46 -16.15
C ALA A 69 -13.24 -17.68 -15.49
N ALA A 70 -12.95 -16.91 -14.44
CA ALA A 70 -13.90 -16.00 -13.79
C ALA A 70 -14.19 -14.70 -14.57
N GLY A 71 -13.67 -14.57 -15.79
CA GLY A 71 -13.94 -13.43 -16.68
C GLY A 71 -13.03 -12.23 -16.47
N PHE A 72 -11.97 -12.36 -15.67
CA PHE A 72 -10.90 -11.35 -15.67
C PHE A 72 -10.10 -11.46 -16.96
N ARG A 73 -9.68 -10.31 -17.47
CA ARG A 73 -8.82 -10.22 -18.67
C ARG A 73 -7.57 -9.39 -18.43
N ARG A 74 -7.56 -8.58 -17.37
CA ARG A 74 -6.49 -7.62 -17.14
C ARG A 74 -6.13 -7.52 -15.67
N VAL A 75 -4.84 -7.32 -15.41
CA VAL A 75 -4.30 -6.96 -14.11
C VAL A 75 -3.53 -5.65 -14.28
N VAL A 76 -3.86 -4.64 -13.48
CA VAL A 76 -3.17 -3.35 -13.43
C VAL A 76 -2.48 -3.25 -12.07
N LEU A 77 -1.15 -3.30 -12.07
CA LEU A 77 -0.33 -3.12 -10.89
C LEU A 77 0.04 -1.64 -10.72
N LEU A 78 -0.44 -1.00 -9.66
CA LEU A 78 -0.09 0.38 -9.35
C LEU A 78 1.24 0.45 -8.60
N ARG A 79 2.26 0.92 -9.32
CA ARG A 79 3.64 1.02 -8.83
C ARG A 79 3.97 2.47 -8.48
N GLY A 80 4.27 2.73 -7.21
CA GLY A 80 4.89 4.00 -6.82
C GLY A 80 6.34 4.03 -7.28
N THR A 81 6.75 5.02 -8.05
CA THR A 81 8.16 5.25 -8.36
C THR A 81 8.76 6.03 -7.20
N PHE A 82 9.70 5.46 -6.43
CA PHE A 82 10.36 6.17 -5.32
C PHE A 82 11.33 7.29 -5.78
N VAL A 83 11.26 7.71 -7.05
CA VAL A 83 12.07 8.76 -7.69
C VAL A 83 11.59 10.19 -7.32
N GLY A 84 10.58 10.33 -6.46
CA GLY A 84 10.15 11.62 -5.92
C GLY A 84 11.09 12.10 -4.80
N ALA A 85 11.44 13.39 -4.78
CA ALA A 85 12.32 14.03 -3.78
C ALA A 85 11.83 13.96 -2.30
N ASP A 86 10.68 13.31 -2.05
CA ASP A 86 10.01 13.21 -0.76
C ASP A 86 10.37 11.95 0.04
N SER A 87 10.95 10.90 -0.56
CA SER A 87 11.48 9.73 0.16
C SER A 87 12.64 10.13 1.08
N PHE A 88 13.53 10.97 0.58
CA PHE A 88 14.53 11.69 1.40
C PHE A 88 13.88 12.57 2.47
N GLY A 89 12.68 13.08 2.25
CA GLY A 89 11.91 13.87 3.22
C GLY A 89 11.32 13.03 4.35
N MET A 90 10.84 11.82 4.04
CA MET A 90 10.37 10.83 5.02
C MET A 90 11.55 10.33 5.86
N ALA A 91 12.60 9.85 5.20
CA ALA A 91 13.87 9.46 5.82
C ALA A 91 14.48 10.58 6.69
N ARG A 92 14.49 11.84 6.23
CA ARG A 92 14.98 12.98 7.03
C ARG A 92 14.08 13.36 8.19
N LYS A 93 12.76 13.21 8.09
CA LYS A 93 11.83 13.49 9.20
C LYS A 93 11.82 12.36 10.22
N LEU A 94 11.77 11.11 9.77
CA LEU A 94 11.95 9.93 10.62
C LEU A 94 13.32 9.99 11.31
N SER A 95 14.41 10.29 10.60
CA SER A 95 15.73 10.45 11.25
C SER A 95 15.80 11.66 12.20
N ARG A 96 15.05 12.75 11.99
CA ARG A 96 14.99 13.87 12.93
C ARG A 96 14.21 13.55 14.20
N VAL A 97 13.13 12.78 14.09
CA VAL A 97 12.38 12.25 15.24
C VAL A 97 13.22 11.18 15.97
N TRP A 98 13.88 10.29 15.21
CA TRP A 98 14.77 9.28 15.74
C TRP A 98 16.06 9.83 16.34
N LYS A 99 16.60 10.97 15.88
CA LYS A 99 17.84 11.57 16.43
C LYS A 99 17.80 11.82 17.95
N ARG A 100 16.62 12.04 18.53
CA ARG A 100 16.47 12.23 19.99
C ARG A 100 16.51 10.93 20.79
N GLY A 101 16.41 9.77 20.15
CA GLY A 101 16.66 8.44 20.74
C GLY A 101 17.82 7.68 20.08
N ALA A 102 18.56 8.31 19.17
CA ALA A 102 19.51 7.65 18.26
C ALA A 102 20.89 7.38 18.86
N ALA A 103 21.16 7.68 20.13
CA ALA A 103 22.45 7.31 20.72
C ALA A 103 22.61 5.77 20.82
N LEU A 104 21.51 5.03 20.88
CA LEU A 104 21.49 3.56 21.00
C LEU A 104 21.20 2.80 19.69
N LEU A 105 20.80 3.47 18.60
CA LEU A 105 20.28 2.83 17.37
C LEU A 105 20.92 3.33 16.06
N GLN A 106 22.02 4.09 16.14
CA GLN A 106 22.51 4.91 15.03
C GLN A 106 23.15 4.14 13.86
N SER A 107 23.62 2.91 14.06
CA SER A 107 24.35 2.15 13.03
C SER A 107 23.43 1.32 12.12
N GLN A 108 22.29 0.84 12.62
CA GLN A 108 21.31 0.07 11.83
C GLN A 108 20.32 0.97 11.09
N ALA A 109 19.78 2.02 11.74
CA ALA A 109 18.76 2.90 11.16
C ALA A 109 19.22 3.65 9.89
N ARG A 110 20.53 3.89 9.74
CA ARG A 110 21.10 4.51 8.52
C ARG A 110 21.02 3.59 7.30
N ARG A 111 21.30 2.29 7.47
CA ARG A 111 21.19 1.31 6.38
C ARG A 111 19.75 1.11 5.96
N THR A 112 18.82 1.07 6.90
CA THR A 112 17.38 0.99 6.62
C THR A 112 16.89 2.22 5.84
N ILE A 113 17.33 3.43 6.22
CA ILE A 113 16.99 4.68 5.51
C ILE A 113 17.54 4.71 4.07
N ASP A 114 18.75 4.23 3.85
CA ASP A 114 19.33 4.12 2.51
C ASP A 114 18.66 3.00 1.69
N HIS A 115 18.16 1.95 2.33
CA HIS A 115 17.38 0.88 1.71
C HIS A 115 15.98 1.36 1.28
N TRP A 116 15.32 2.20 2.08
CA TRP A 116 14.06 2.88 1.73
C TRP A 116 14.20 3.88 0.56
N ALA A 117 15.43 4.25 0.19
CA ALA A 117 15.71 5.10 -0.96
C ALA A 117 15.88 4.31 -2.27
N GLY A 118 15.96 2.97 -2.21
CA GLY A 118 15.90 2.08 -3.37
C GLY A 118 14.50 1.48 -3.58
N ASP A 119 14.30 0.76 -4.67
CA ASP A 119 13.08 -0.05 -4.96
C ASP A 119 12.84 -1.20 -3.94
N ALA A 120 13.58 -1.23 -2.82
CA ALA A 120 13.42 -2.22 -1.78
C ALA A 120 12.04 -2.07 -1.11
N GLY A 121 11.16 -3.01 -1.41
CA GLY A 121 9.75 -2.99 -1.01
C GLY A 121 8.79 -2.62 -2.13
N ASN A 122 9.22 -2.63 -3.39
CA ASN A 122 8.31 -2.64 -4.54
C ASN A 122 8.61 -3.84 -5.44
N PHE A 123 7.72 -4.13 -6.40
CA PHE A 123 8.00 -5.10 -7.46
C PHE A 123 9.09 -4.53 -8.36
N ASP A 124 10.20 -5.26 -8.51
CA ASP A 124 11.24 -4.89 -9.46
C ASP A 124 10.80 -5.19 -10.91
N ASN A 125 11.60 -4.79 -11.90
CA ASN A 125 11.21 -5.01 -13.30
C ASN A 125 11.26 -6.50 -13.69
N GLU A 126 12.17 -7.29 -13.12
CA GLU A 126 12.26 -8.72 -13.40
C GLU A 126 11.01 -9.45 -12.87
N ASP A 127 10.56 -9.04 -11.68
CA ASP A 127 9.34 -9.52 -11.04
C ASP A 127 8.11 -9.27 -11.90
N ILE A 128 8.02 -8.05 -12.44
CA ILE A 128 6.90 -7.64 -13.29
C ILE A 128 6.88 -8.43 -14.59
N GLU A 129 8.03 -8.63 -15.24
CA GLU A 129 8.09 -9.42 -16.47
C GLU A 129 7.73 -10.88 -16.20
N LEU A 130 8.18 -11.43 -15.07
CA LEU A 130 7.85 -12.79 -14.67
C LEU A 130 6.34 -12.93 -14.42
N LEU A 131 5.72 -12.06 -13.63
CA LEU A 131 4.27 -12.05 -13.41
C LEU A 131 3.49 -11.85 -14.72
N ARG A 132 4.00 -10.98 -15.62
CA ARG A 132 3.39 -10.76 -16.93
C ARG A 132 3.42 -12.02 -17.79
N SER A 133 4.50 -12.79 -17.74
CA SER A 133 4.61 -14.05 -18.48
C SER A 133 3.56 -15.07 -18.03
N PHE A 134 3.34 -15.22 -16.71
CA PHE A 134 2.30 -16.12 -16.19
C PHE A 134 0.89 -15.64 -16.53
N ALA A 135 0.63 -14.34 -16.38
CA ALA A 135 -0.66 -13.77 -16.75
C ALA A 135 -0.96 -14.02 -18.24
N ALA A 136 0.03 -13.81 -19.11
CA ALA A 136 -0.11 -14.03 -20.55
C ALA A 136 -0.37 -15.50 -20.90
N CYS A 137 0.32 -16.45 -20.25
CA CYS A 137 0.06 -17.89 -20.43
C CYS A 137 -1.39 -18.27 -20.09
N ALA A 138 -2.00 -17.60 -19.12
CA ALA A 138 -3.40 -17.79 -18.75
C ALA A 138 -4.40 -16.95 -19.57
N GLY A 139 -3.93 -16.15 -20.54
CA GLY A 139 -4.78 -15.29 -21.37
C GLY A 139 -5.18 -13.96 -20.71
N LEU A 140 -4.46 -13.48 -19.70
CA LEU A 140 -4.62 -12.16 -19.12
C LEU A 140 -3.50 -11.21 -19.56
N SER A 141 -3.80 -9.92 -19.69
CA SER A 141 -2.78 -8.88 -19.80
C SER A 141 -2.39 -8.34 -18.42
N LEU A 142 -1.11 -8.29 -18.09
CA LEU A 142 -0.61 -7.58 -16.91
C LEU A 142 0.14 -6.32 -17.33
N GLU A 143 -0.35 -5.18 -16.86
CA GLU A 143 0.28 -3.87 -17.06
C GLU A 143 0.59 -3.17 -15.75
N THR A 144 1.53 -2.24 -15.79
CA THR A 144 1.88 -1.41 -14.64
C THR A 144 1.47 0.02 -14.88
N LEU A 145 0.94 0.66 -13.84
CA LEU A 145 0.67 2.09 -13.83
C LEU A 145 1.61 2.77 -12.83
N ALA A 146 2.50 3.59 -13.36
CA ALA A 146 3.44 4.36 -12.56
C ALA A 146 2.79 5.64 -12.01
N TRP A 147 3.06 5.94 -10.74
CA TRP A 147 2.72 7.21 -10.09
C TRP A 147 3.87 7.66 -9.17
N SER A 148 3.84 8.90 -8.68
CA SER A 148 5.00 9.53 -8.03
C SER A 148 5.48 8.87 -6.72
N GLY A 149 4.69 7.98 -6.12
CA GLY A 149 5.01 7.39 -4.81
C GLY A 149 4.91 8.38 -3.63
N GLU A 150 4.59 9.65 -3.89
CA GLU A 150 4.67 10.71 -2.89
C GLU A 150 3.59 10.59 -1.80
N ASN A 151 4.01 10.71 -0.54
CA ASN A 151 3.11 10.67 0.61
C ASN A 151 2.46 12.04 0.89
N HIS A 152 1.74 12.58 -0.08
CA HIS A 152 0.92 13.78 0.09
C HIS A 152 -0.30 13.78 -0.85
N HIS A 153 -1.30 14.61 -0.59
CA HIS A 153 -2.55 14.62 -1.35
C HIS A 153 -2.36 14.90 -2.84
N ALA A 154 -1.41 15.78 -3.19
CA ALA A 154 -1.16 16.16 -4.58
C ALA A 154 -0.73 14.97 -5.45
N GLY A 155 0.32 14.26 -5.06
CA GLY A 155 0.83 13.07 -5.75
C GLY A 155 -0.19 11.93 -5.82
N ARG A 156 -0.99 11.73 -4.76
CA ARG A 156 -2.08 10.75 -4.81
C ARG A 156 -3.23 11.17 -5.74
N ALA A 157 -3.57 12.46 -5.77
CA ALA A 157 -4.55 12.99 -6.72
C ALA A 157 -4.07 12.86 -8.17
N ASP A 158 -2.79 13.14 -8.43
CA ASP A 158 -2.17 12.91 -9.74
C ASP A 158 -2.24 11.43 -10.14
N GLY A 159 -1.85 10.52 -9.23
CA GLY A 159 -1.98 9.09 -9.43
C GLY A 159 -3.41 8.66 -9.74
N ALA A 160 -4.40 9.22 -9.03
CA ALA A 160 -5.81 8.88 -9.23
C ALA A 160 -6.32 9.33 -10.60
N VAL A 161 -5.97 10.55 -11.03
CA VAL A 161 -6.31 11.05 -12.37
C VAL A 161 -5.67 10.20 -13.46
N ARG A 162 -4.41 9.77 -13.29
CA ARG A 162 -3.74 8.85 -14.21
C ARG A 162 -4.42 7.49 -14.29
N LEU A 163 -4.79 6.91 -13.14
CA LEU A 163 -5.51 5.64 -13.08
C LEU A 163 -6.86 5.74 -13.80
N ILE A 164 -7.65 6.76 -13.49
CA ILE A 164 -8.95 7.01 -14.10
C ILE A 164 -8.80 7.14 -15.62
N ARG A 165 -7.84 7.94 -16.10
CA ARG A 165 -7.54 8.02 -17.54
C ARG A 165 -7.24 6.65 -18.13
N ARG A 166 -6.38 5.86 -17.47
CA ARG A 166 -5.99 4.54 -17.98
C ARG A 166 -7.20 3.60 -18.06
N LEU A 167 -8.01 3.54 -17.02
CA LEU A 167 -9.23 2.73 -17.01
C LEU A 167 -10.20 3.16 -18.10
N TYR A 168 -10.37 4.47 -18.32
CA TYR A 168 -11.17 4.99 -19.43
C TYR A 168 -10.64 4.54 -20.80
N GLU A 169 -9.33 4.60 -21.03
CA GLU A 169 -8.71 4.11 -22.28
C GLU A 169 -8.93 2.61 -22.47
N LEU A 170 -8.84 1.82 -21.40
CA LEU A 170 -9.05 0.37 -21.41
C LEU A 170 -10.52 -0.03 -21.64
N GLU A 171 -11.48 0.78 -21.19
CA GLU A 171 -12.91 0.56 -21.40
C GLU A 171 -13.39 1.08 -22.76
N SER A 172 -12.82 2.19 -23.23
CA SER A 172 -13.21 2.85 -24.50
C SER A 172 -12.57 2.20 -25.73
N GLY A 173 -11.46 1.46 -25.55
CA GLY A 173 -10.80 0.76 -26.64
C GLY A 173 -11.71 -0.31 -27.27
N ALA A 174 -11.72 -0.39 -28.60
CA ALA A 174 -12.45 -1.37 -29.41
C ALA A 174 -11.92 -2.82 -29.28
N THR A 175 -11.34 -3.19 -28.13
CA THR A 175 -10.94 -4.56 -27.85
C THR A 175 -12.20 -5.42 -27.64
N PRO A 176 -12.37 -6.52 -28.40
CA PRO A 176 -13.57 -7.37 -28.34
C PRO A 176 -13.84 -8.01 -26.97
N GLU A 177 -12.82 -8.08 -26.12
CA GLU A 177 -12.89 -8.75 -24.83
C GLU A 177 -13.20 -7.77 -23.69
N ARG A 178 -14.49 -7.47 -23.53
CA ARG A 178 -15.04 -6.78 -22.35
C ARG A 178 -14.93 -7.67 -21.11
N GLY A 179 -13.73 -7.77 -20.54
CA GLY A 179 -13.46 -8.50 -19.30
C GLY A 179 -13.35 -7.61 -18.07
N ARG A 180 -13.38 -8.22 -16.88
CA ARG A 180 -13.11 -7.55 -15.60
C ARG A 180 -11.62 -7.24 -15.45
N THR A 181 -11.31 -6.21 -14.67
CA THR A 181 -9.94 -5.77 -14.38
C THR A 181 -9.60 -6.02 -12.92
N ILE A 182 -8.41 -6.51 -12.62
CA ILE A 182 -7.88 -6.57 -11.25
C ILE A 182 -6.95 -5.38 -11.05
N LEU A 183 -7.21 -4.54 -10.04
CA LEU A 183 -6.30 -3.46 -9.64
C LEU A 183 -5.53 -3.90 -8.40
N ILE A 184 -4.20 -3.92 -8.47
CA ILE A 184 -3.34 -4.26 -7.34
C ILE A 184 -2.59 -3.01 -6.91
N GLY A 185 -2.87 -2.52 -5.70
CA GLY A 185 -2.22 -1.35 -5.12
C GLY A 185 -1.29 -1.72 -3.98
N HIS A 186 0.01 -1.56 -4.17
CA HIS A 186 0.98 -1.71 -3.08
C HIS A 186 1.13 -0.40 -2.29
N SER A 187 1.17 -0.48 -0.96
CA SER A 187 1.37 0.66 -0.06
C SER A 187 0.38 1.82 -0.35
N HIS A 188 0.86 3.04 -0.53
CA HIS A 188 0.04 4.18 -0.95
C HIS A 188 -0.59 4.05 -2.34
N GLY A 189 -0.20 3.07 -3.17
CA GLY A 189 -0.93 2.72 -4.39
C GLY A 189 -2.38 2.34 -4.10
N GLY A 190 -2.67 1.64 -2.99
CA GLY A 190 -4.04 1.38 -2.57
C GLY A 190 -4.83 2.67 -2.30
N ASN A 191 -4.20 3.71 -1.76
CA ASN A 191 -4.83 5.02 -1.56
C ASN A 191 -5.06 5.79 -2.87
N VAL A 192 -4.28 5.51 -3.91
CA VAL A 192 -4.56 6.04 -5.25
C VAL A 192 -5.83 5.40 -5.80
N ILE A 193 -5.99 4.09 -5.67
CA ILE A 193 -7.19 3.37 -6.12
C ILE A 193 -8.41 3.81 -5.30
N ALA A 194 -8.30 3.91 -3.97
CA ALA A 194 -9.38 4.39 -3.09
C ALA A 194 -9.82 5.81 -3.45
N LEU A 195 -8.87 6.70 -3.76
CA LEU A 195 -9.22 8.05 -4.21
C LEU A 195 -9.88 8.02 -5.59
N ALA A 196 -9.37 7.18 -6.51
CA ALA A 196 -9.94 7.03 -7.84
C ALA A 196 -11.37 6.49 -7.81
N SER A 197 -11.67 5.56 -6.90
CA SER A 197 -13.02 4.98 -6.76
C SER A 197 -14.06 5.99 -6.28
N GLN A 198 -13.68 6.96 -5.45
CA GLN A 198 -14.55 8.06 -5.00
C GLN A 198 -14.78 9.17 -6.03
N LEU A 199 -13.83 9.34 -6.96
CA LEU A 199 -13.97 10.26 -8.09
C LEU A 199 -14.85 9.66 -9.19
N TRP A 200 -15.18 8.38 -9.07
CA TRP A 200 -15.90 7.60 -10.04
C TRP A 200 -17.37 7.41 -9.64
N SER A 201 -18.16 8.46 -9.84
CA SER A 201 -19.62 8.32 -9.82
C SER A 201 -20.32 9.15 -10.88
N GLY A 202 -19.58 9.70 -11.85
CA GLY A 202 -20.10 10.77 -12.71
C GLY A 202 -20.48 12.02 -11.90
N ASP A 203 -20.03 12.11 -10.64
CA ASP A 203 -20.22 13.25 -9.77
C ASP A 203 -19.32 14.39 -10.25
N ALA A 204 -19.88 15.16 -11.18
CA ALA A 204 -19.24 16.30 -11.80
C ALA A 204 -18.83 17.36 -10.77
N ASP A 205 -19.51 17.43 -9.62
CA ASP A 205 -19.20 18.39 -8.56
C ASP A 205 -17.92 17.98 -7.82
N ARG A 206 -17.78 16.71 -7.43
CA ARG A 206 -16.54 16.19 -6.81
C ARG A 206 -15.36 16.28 -7.76
N TRP A 207 -15.56 15.96 -9.04
CA TRP A 207 -14.52 16.12 -10.06
C TRP A 207 -14.10 17.58 -10.21
N SER A 208 -15.08 18.48 -10.30
CA SER A 208 -14.83 19.93 -10.38
C SER A 208 -14.14 20.47 -9.14
N GLU A 209 -14.48 19.96 -7.96
CA GLU A 209 -13.83 20.31 -6.70
C GLU A 209 -12.38 19.85 -6.66
N LEU A 210 -12.09 18.62 -7.09
CA LEU A 210 -10.74 18.11 -7.25
C LEU A 210 -9.93 18.99 -8.19
N LEU A 211 -10.43 19.26 -9.41
CA LEU A 211 -9.76 20.10 -10.40
C LEU A 211 -9.47 21.50 -9.84
N ARG A 212 -10.44 22.10 -9.16
CA ARG A 212 -10.30 23.43 -8.52
C ARG A 212 -9.21 23.42 -7.44
N ALA A 213 -9.19 22.39 -6.59
CA ALA A 213 -8.22 22.27 -5.50
C ALA A 213 -6.81 21.93 -6.01
N ALA A 214 -6.71 21.06 -7.02
CA ALA A 214 -5.47 20.62 -7.65
C ALA A 214 -4.92 21.59 -8.69
N ARG A 215 -5.62 22.67 -9.03
CA ARG A 215 -5.29 23.60 -10.14
C ARG A 215 -3.82 23.99 -10.23
N THR A 216 -3.15 24.21 -9.10
CA THR A 216 -1.75 24.64 -9.08
C THR A 216 -0.75 23.53 -9.39
N LEU A 217 -1.18 22.25 -9.41
CA LEU A 217 -0.38 21.13 -9.90
C LEU A 217 -0.18 21.25 -11.40
N TYR A 218 -1.26 21.47 -12.14
CA TYR A 218 -1.25 21.34 -13.59
C TYR A 218 -1.34 22.67 -14.34
N ARG A 219 -1.64 23.79 -13.68
CA ARG A 219 -1.57 25.15 -14.25
C ARG A 219 -0.65 26.06 -13.45
N SER A 220 0.08 26.91 -14.16
CA SER A 220 0.89 27.96 -13.55
C SER A 220 0.02 28.96 -12.75
N PRO A 221 0.49 29.44 -11.59
CA PRO A 221 -0.13 30.58 -10.91
C PRO A 221 -0.24 31.82 -11.82
N LEU A 222 0.67 31.96 -12.80
CA LEU A 222 0.71 33.06 -13.76
C LEU A 222 -0.13 32.80 -15.03
N HIS A 223 -0.98 31.76 -15.06
CA HIS A 223 -1.79 31.44 -16.25
C HIS A 223 -2.63 32.61 -16.77
N ARG A 224 -2.99 33.58 -15.93
CA ARG A 224 -3.73 34.79 -16.36
C ARG A 224 -2.91 35.76 -17.22
N LEU A 225 -1.57 35.62 -17.24
CA LEU A 225 -0.70 36.44 -18.08
C LEU A 225 -0.66 35.97 -19.55
N GLY A 226 -1.42 34.93 -19.91
CA GLY A 226 -1.48 34.42 -21.27
C GLY A 226 -0.20 33.69 -21.71
N GLY A 227 -0.15 33.30 -22.98
CA GLY A 227 1.03 32.69 -23.61
C GLY A 227 1.46 31.37 -22.98
N TRP A 228 2.78 31.20 -22.78
CA TRP A 228 3.36 29.97 -22.26
C TRP A 228 2.88 29.62 -20.84
N PHE A 229 2.50 30.61 -20.03
CA PHE A 229 2.01 30.40 -18.67
C PHE A 229 0.61 29.78 -18.58
N SER A 230 -0.15 29.79 -19.68
CA SER A 230 -1.51 29.21 -19.73
C SER A 230 -1.54 27.71 -19.96
N ARG A 231 -0.38 27.10 -20.31
CA ARG A 231 -0.30 25.69 -20.67
C ARG A 231 -0.55 24.78 -19.46
N VAL A 232 -1.15 23.63 -19.75
CA VAL A 232 -1.30 22.55 -18.78
C VAL A 232 -0.08 21.66 -18.89
N ASP A 233 0.67 21.53 -17.79
CA ASP A 233 2.01 20.95 -17.81
C ASP A 233 2.03 19.41 -17.81
N GLN A 234 0.86 18.77 -17.71
CA GLN A 234 0.74 17.31 -17.56
C GLN A 234 -0.40 16.72 -18.41
N PRO A 235 -0.11 15.73 -19.29
CA PRO A 235 -1.11 15.18 -20.21
C PRO A 235 -2.36 14.60 -19.55
N SER A 236 -2.24 13.93 -18.40
CA SER A 236 -3.39 13.34 -17.71
C SER A 236 -4.33 14.40 -17.14
N TRP A 237 -3.81 15.54 -16.73
CA TRP A 237 -4.62 16.67 -16.26
C TRP A 237 -5.25 17.45 -17.40
N LEU A 238 -4.59 17.53 -18.56
CA LEU A 238 -5.21 18.07 -19.77
C LEU A 238 -6.43 17.22 -20.16
N TRP A 239 -6.24 15.90 -20.24
CA TRP A 239 -7.32 14.95 -20.46
C TRP A 239 -8.46 15.11 -19.45
N ALA A 240 -8.14 15.25 -18.15
CA ALA A 240 -9.14 15.44 -17.09
C ALA A 240 -9.97 16.72 -17.25
N LEU A 241 -9.40 17.77 -17.86
CA LEU A 241 -10.11 19.02 -18.16
C LEU A 241 -10.98 18.90 -19.43
N GLU A 242 -10.50 18.17 -20.43
CA GLU A 242 -11.17 17.99 -21.72
C GLU A 242 -12.38 17.05 -21.61
N TYR A 243 -12.21 15.90 -20.97
CA TYR A 243 -13.23 14.84 -20.89
C TYR A 243 -14.20 15.02 -19.72
N GLY A 244 -13.92 15.96 -18.80
CA GLY A 244 -14.74 16.15 -17.61
C GLY A 244 -14.70 14.92 -16.69
N ALA A 245 -15.80 14.66 -15.96
CA ALA A 245 -15.91 13.49 -15.10
C ALA A 245 -16.23 12.24 -15.95
N PRO A 246 -15.25 11.36 -16.23
CA PRO A 246 -15.46 10.20 -17.09
C PRO A 246 -16.40 9.19 -16.41
N ARG A 247 -17.26 8.55 -17.21
CA ARG A 247 -18.07 7.41 -16.76
C ARG A 247 -17.26 6.13 -16.96
N ILE A 248 -16.57 5.72 -15.90
CA ILE A 248 -15.92 4.41 -15.81
C ILE A 248 -16.90 3.47 -15.10
N ASP A 249 -16.71 2.16 -15.10
CA ASP A 249 -17.46 1.23 -14.25
C ASP A 249 -16.48 0.35 -13.45
N PHE A 250 -15.86 0.85 -12.37
CA PHE A 250 -15.07 -0.01 -11.49
C PHE A 250 -15.89 -1.10 -10.74
N ARG A 251 -17.20 -1.31 -10.95
CA ARG A 251 -17.83 -2.57 -10.51
C ARG A 251 -17.31 -3.73 -11.33
N ARG A 252 -16.73 -3.41 -12.50
CA ARG A 252 -15.94 -4.32 -13.33
C ARG A 252 -14.51 -4.45 -12.84
N CYS A 253 -14.11 -3.72 -11.79
CA CYS A 253 -12.82 -3.88 -11.16
C CYS A 253 -12.96 -4.66 -9.86
N ALA A 254 -12.06 -5.62 -9.69
CA ALA A 254 -11.73 -6.17 -8.40
C ALA A 254 -10.44 -5.50 -7.90
N VAL A 255 -10.37 -5.13 -6.63
CA VAL A 255 -9.21 -4.42 -6.08
C VAL A 255 -8.59 -5.22 -4.96
N ALA A 256 -7.28 -5.43 -5.10
CA ALA A 256 -6.44 -5.93 -4.04
C ALA A 256 -5.50 -4.83 -3.56
N THR A 257 -5.36 -4.68 -2.25
CA THR A 257 -4.32 -3.82 -1.69
C THR A 257 -3.32 -4.61 -0.88
N LEU A 258 -2.05 -4.29 -1.06
CA LEU A 258 -0.93 -4.91 -0.38
C LEU A 258 -0.32 -3.90 0.61
N GLY A 259 -0.64 -4.02 1.90
CA GLY A 259 -0.13 -3.10 2.93
C GLY A 259 -0.64 -1.67 2.83
N ALA A 260 -1.79 -1.43 2.21
CA ALA A 260 -2.28 -0.06 2.02
C ALA A 260 -2.68 0.58 3.36
N PRO A 261 -2.16 1.78 3.67
CA PRO A 261 -2.55 2.51 4.88
C PRO A 261 -3.99 2.98 4.81
N VAL A 262 -4.72 2.82 5.92
CA VAL A 262 -6.09 3.29 6.09
C VAL A 262 -6.14 4.82 6.02
N ARG A 263 -6.64 5.39 4.91
CA ARG A 263 -6.54 6.84 4.64
C ARG A 263 -7.77 7.49 4.00
N TYR A 264 -8.31 6.86 2.97
CA TYR A 264 -9.46 7.33 2.22
C TYR A 264 -10.51 6.22 2.25
N GLY A 265 -11.79 6.57 2.23
CA GLY A 265 -12.85 5.57 2.08
C GLY A 265 -12.87 4.96 0.68
N TRP A 266 -13.72 3.96 0.52
CA TRP A 266 -13.98 3.33 -0.78
C TRP A 266 -15.41 3.66 -1.21
N GLU A 267 -15.62 3.86 -2.51
CA GLU A 267 -16.96 3.95 -3.10
C GLU A 267 -17.04 3.07 -4.35
N ASN A 268 -18.22 2.53 -4.62
CA ASN A 268 -18.55 1.73 -5.80
C ASN A 268 -17.64 0.52 -6.05
N CYS A 269 -16.91 0.06 -5.03
CA CYS A 269 -16.00 -1.06 -5.15
C CYS A 269 -16.45 -2.18 -4.21
N ASP A 270 -17.19 -3.14 -4.77
CA ASP A 270 -17.77 -4.25 -3.99
C ASP A 270 -16.76 -5.40 -3.81
N ASP A 271 -15.82 -5.54 -4.76
CA ASP A 271 -14.80 -6.58 -4.78
C ASP A 271 -13.47 -6.07 -4.23
N LEU A 272 -13.41 -5.91 -2.90
CA LEU A 272 -12.24 -5.40 -2.18
C LEU A 272 -11.57 -6.49 -1.33
N LEU A 273 -10.26 -6.65 -1.49
CA LEU A 273 -9.41 -7.53 -0.67
C LEU A 273 -8.17 -6.77 -0.16
N HIS A 274 -7.96 -6.73 1.15
CA HIS A 274 -6.85 -6.03 1.78
C HIS A 274 -5.90 -7.03 2.44
N PHE A 275 -4.66 -7.13 1.96
CA PHE A 275 -3.61 -7.89 2.63
C PHE A 275 -2.91 -6.98 3.64
N ILE A 276 -2.88 -7.42 4.90
CA ILE A 276 -2.33 -6.68 6.03
C ILE A 276 -1.39 -7.62 6.77
N ASN A 277 -0.08 -7.35 6.73
CA ASN A 277 0.89 -8.07 7.52
C ASN A 277 0.64 -7.79 9.00
N HIS A 278 0.29 -8.86 9.69
CA HIS A 278 -0.22 -8.83 11.05
C HIS A 278 0.42 -9.96 11.85
N SER A 279 1.00 -9.60 13.00
CA SER A 279 1.45 -10.56 13.99
C SER A 279 0.57 -10.36 15.24
N PRO A 280 -0.25 -11.35 15.62
CA PRO A 280 -1.14 -11.22 16.76
C PRO A 280 -0.33 -11.08 18.05
N LEU A 281 -0.82 -10.24 18.95
CA LEU A 281 -0.23 -10.12 20.28
C LEU A 281 -0.43 -11.43 21.04
N PRO A 282 0.63 -11.98 21.67
CA PRO A 282 0.49 -13.16 22.52
C PRO A 282 -0.58 -12.92 23.59
N GLY A 283 -1.58 -13.81 23.67
CA GLY A 283 -2.66 -13.75 24.65
C GLY A 283 -3.77 -12.74 24.35
N SER A 284 -3.76 -12.05 23.21
CA SER A 284 -4.90 -11.21 22.82
C SER A 284 -6.15 -12.05 22.54
N PRO A 285 -7.33 -11.61 23.02
CA PRO A 285 -8.56 -12.32 22.74
C PRO A 285 -8.92 -12.21 21.24
N PRO A 286 -9.64 -13.20 20.67
CA PRO A 286 -9.89 -13.26 19.21
C PRO A 286 -10.62 -12.05 18.62
N ASP A 287 -11.44 -11.36 19.42
CA ASP A 287 -12.18 -10.13 19.07
C ASP A 287 -11.30 -8.87 19.03
N GLU A 288 -10.08 -8.95 19.57
CA GLU A 288 -9.06 -7.90 19.48
C GLU A 288 -7.89 -8.29 18.57
N ALA A 289 -7.95 -9.44 17.88
CA ALA A 289 -6.88 -9.92 17.00
C ALA A 289 -6.49 -8.91 15.92
N TRP A 290 -7.38 -7.99 15.52
CA TRP A 290 -7.07 -6.94 14.55
C TRP A 290 -6.19 -5.81 15.09
N ARG A 291 -6.00 -5.72 16.41
CA ARG A 291 -5.17 -4.70 17.03
C ARG A 291 -3.72 -5.12 17.03
N VAL A 292 -2.85 -4.13 16.94
CA VAL A 292 -1.43 -4.30 17.16
C VAL A 292 -0.93 -3.19 18.07
N GLN A 293 -0.02 -3.53 18.99
CA GLN A 293 0.67 -2.53 19.79
C GLN A 293 1.45 -1.59 18.87
N PHE A 294 1.16 -0.29 18.98
CA PHE A 294 2.03 0.71 18.41
C PHE A 294 3.38 0.63 19.14
N PRO A 295 4.54 0.55 18.44
CA PRO A 295 5.81 0.29 19.09
C PRO A 295 6.08 1.29 20.23
N PRO A 296 6.31 0.84 21.49
CA PRO A 296 6.51 1.72 22.63
C PRO A 296 7.62 2.75 22.46
N PRO A 297 8.77 2.45 21.80
CA PRO A 297 9.79 3.46 21.51
C PRO A 297 9.29 4.58 20.59
N LEU A 298 8.41 4.29 19.63
CA LEU A 298 7.80 5.31 18.77
C LEU A 298 6.74 6.10 19.53
N ALA A 299 5.99 5.46 20.42
CA ALA A 299 5.03 6.12 21.31
C ALA A 299 5.75 7.14 22.19
N SER A 300 6.81 6.74 22.89
CA SER A 300 7.60 7.64 23.76
C SER A 300 8.27 8.78 22.96
N MET A 301 8.83 8.50 21.79
CA MET A 301 9.45 9.51 20.91
C MET A 301 8.46 10.54 20.34
N LEU A 302 7.19 10.16 20.14
CA LEU A 302 6.13 11.05 19.68
C LEU A 302 5.46 11.83 20.83
N GLY A 303 6.00 11.75 22.06
CA GLY A 303 5.44 12.41 23.24
C GLY A 303 4.22 11.68 23.82
N ALA A 304 4.06 10.40 23.51
CA ALA A 304 2.96 9.56 23.96
C ALA A 304 3.27 8.77 25.24
N GLY A 305 4.47 8.94 25.80
CA GLY A 305 4.87 8.37 27.08
C GLY A 305 4.38 9.26 28.22
N GLY A 306 3.14 9.04 28.63
CA GLY A 306 2.53 9.66 29.80
C GLY A 306 1.34 8.81 30.21
N GLU A 307 1.53 8.08 31.32
CA GLU A 307 0.53 7.55 32.25
C GLU A 307 -0.67 6.83 31.60
N ASP A 308 -0.55 5.51 31.33
CA ASP A 308 -1.68 4.53 31.29
C ASP A 308 -1.24 3.14 30.76
N HIS A 309 -0.04 2.66 31.11
CA HIS A 309 0.46 1.36 30.61
C HIS A 309 0.73 0.33 31.69
N GLN A 310 0.29 0.57 32.93
CA GLN A 310 0.58 -0.33 34.04
C GLN A 310 -0.55 -1.28 34.45
N ASP A 311 -1.76 -1.22 33.87
CA ASP A 311 -2.91 -1.84 34.58
C ASP A 311 -3.96 -2.59 33.75
N ARG A 312 -3.59 -3.28 32.65
CA ARG A 312 -4.58 -4.12 31.93
C ARG A 312 -4.24 -5.56 31.59
N LEU A 313 -3.04 -6.04 31.89
CA LEU A 313 -2.76 -7.48 31.88
C LEU A 313 -1.86 -7.78 33.07
N GLY A 314 -2.49 -8.14 34.18
CA GLY A 314 -1.82 -8.68 35.36
C GLY A 314 -1.30 -10.08 35.07
N GLU A 315 -0.29 -10.19 34.22
CA GLU A 315 0.57 -11.37 34.09
C GLU A 315 1.83 -10.94 33.34
N ARG A 316 3.00 -11.29 33.90
CA ARG A 316 4.33 -10.96 33.35
C ARG A 316 4.45 -11.51 31.93
N ALA A 317 4.20 -10.66 30.93
CA ALA A 317 4.57 -10.96 29.56
C ALA A 317 6.09 -11.23 29.51
N PRO A 318 6.55 -12.31 28.84
CA PRO A 318 7.97 -12.61 28.74
C PRO A 318 8.72 -11.42 28.13
N SER A 319 9.95 -11.21 28.60
CA SER A 319 10.84 -10.12 28.20
C SER A 319 11.24 -10.25 26.72
N ILE A 320 10.37 -9.83 25.81
CA ILE A 320 10.69 -9.66 24.41
C ILE A 320 11.46 -8.34 24.27
N ASP A 321 12.60 -8.39 23.58
CA ASP A 321 13.49 -7.25 23.36
C ASP A 321 12.70 -6.07 22.75
N PRO A 322 12.75 -4.85 23.34
CA PRO A 322 12.14 -3.64 22.79
C PRO A 322 12.53 -3.35 21.33
N LEU A 323 13.71 -3.82 20.90
CA LEU A 323 14.17 -3.73 19.52
C LEU A 323 13.40 -4.70 18.61
N GLN A 324 13.15 -5.93 19.06
CA GLN A 324 12.37 -6.95 18.34
C GLN A 324 10.89 -6.53 18.15
N ARG A 325 10.35 -5.73 19.08
CA ARG A 325 9.03 -5.07 18.90
C ARG A 325 9.04 -3.89 17.93
N ALA A 326 10.20 -3.27 17.70
CA ALA A 326 10.36 -2.16 16.77
C ALA A 326 10.73 -2.64 15.35
N SER A 327 11.34 -3.80 15.21
CA SER A 327 11.76 -4.45 13.96
C SER A 327 10.72 -5.47 13.48
N GLY A 328 9.62 -5.01 12.86
CA GLY A 328 8.71 -5.83 12.03
C GLY A 328 7.98 -7.03 12.68
N GLY A 329 8.34 -7.46 13.90
CA GLY A 329 7.69 -8.55 14.64
C GLY A 329 6.28 -8.19 15.10
N ALA A 330 5.91 -6.91 15.05
CA ALA A 330 4.56 -6.38 15.21
C ALA A 330 3.83 -6.21 13.85
N GLY A 331 4.29 -6.86 12.78
CA GLY A 331 3.75 -6.71 11.43
C GLY A 331 4.14 -5.37 10.77
N ASP A 332 3.29 -4.88 9.87
CA ASP A 332 3.59 -3.70 9.05
C ASP A 332 3.42 -2.37 9.78
N ILE A 333 4.53 -1.82 10.28
CA ILE A 333 4.57 -0.53 10.98
C ILE A 333 4.43 0.64 9.99
N VAL A 334 4.88 0.47 8.75
CA VAL A 334 4.80 1.52 7.72
C VAL A 334 3.35 1.83 7.38
N GLN A 335 2.51 0.80 7.30
CA GLN A 335 1.08 0.94 7.14
C GLN A 335 0.48 1.80 8.27
N GLN A 336 0.86 1.54 9.53
CA GLN A 336 0.38 2.34 10.67
C GLN A 336 0.86 3.79 10.60
N LEU A 337 2.09 4.04 10.16
CA LEU A 337 2.61 5.39 9.99
C LEU A 337 2.02 6.09 8.75
N GLY A 338 1.45 5.35 7.81
CA GLY A 338 0.86 5.86 6.57
C GLY A 338 -0.58 6.37 6.69
N VAL A 339 -1.21 6.24 7.87
CA VAL A 339 -2.64 6.55 8.11
C VAL A 339 -2.99 8.04 7.92
N ALA A 340 -4.29 8.36 7.86
CA ALA A 340 -4.75 9.74 7.69
C ALA A 340 -4.11 10.73 8.69
N GLY A 341 -3.64 11.85 8.15
CA GLY A 341 -2.95 12.90 8.91
C GLY A 341 -1.43 12.87 8.85
N THR A 342 -0.80 11.80 8.34
CA THR A 342 0.67 11.69 8.24
C THR A 342 1.28 12.22 6.93
N ASN A 343 0.58 13.12 6.23
CA ASN A 343 1.09 13.71 4.99
C ASN A 343 2.45 14.37 5.19
N LEU A 344 3.38 14.03 4.31
CA LEU A 344 4.61 14.76 4.19
C LEU A 344 4.32 16.12 3.55
N SER A 345 5.12 17.11 3.94
CA SER A 345 5.12 18.37 3.21
C SER A 345 5.99 18.13 1.99
N PRO A 346 5.51 18.47 0.78
CA PRO A 346 6.38 18.53 -0.38
C PRO A 346 7.60 19.40 -0.09
N THR A 347 8.70 19.15 -0.78
CA THR A 347 9.94 19.94 -0.67
C THR A 347 9.68 21.44 -0.86
N TRP A 348 10.55 22.28 -0.28
CA TRP A 348 10.36 23.73 -0.28
C TRP A 348 10.46 24.39 -1.65
N LEU A 349 11.18 23.77 -2.57
CA LEU A 349 11.29 24.19 -3.96
C LEU A 349 9.99 23.94 -4.76
N SER A 350 9.12 23.04 -4.31
CA SER A 350 7.86 22.68 -4.97
C SER A 350 6.66 23.51 -4.47
N TYR A 351 6.74 24.85 -4.54
CA TYR A 351 5.66 25.75 -4.06
C TYR A 351 4.28 25.40 -4.63
N ARG A 352 4.20 25.06 -5.92
CA ARG A 352 2.98 24.63 -6.62
C ARG A 352 2.32 23.41 -5.98
N VAL A 353 3.13 22.39 -5.68
CA VAL A 353 2.70 21.14 -5.03
C VAL A 353 2.27 21.40 -3.60
N LYS A 354 3.00 22.24 -2.85
CA LYS A 354 2.61 22.65 -1.50
C LYS A 354 1.24 23.34 -1.48
N LEU A 355 1.01 24.28 -2.40
CA LEU A 355 -0.24 25.02 -2.47
C LEU A 355 -1.41 24.10 -2.83
N ALA A 356 -1.22 23.22 -3.83
CA ALA A 356 -2.21 22.22 -4.19
C ALA A 356 -2.50 21.27 -3.02
N ASN A 357 -1.47 20.73 -2.36
CA ASN A 357 -1.63 19.84 -1.21
C ASN A 357 -2.41 20.51 -0.07
N ARG A 358 -2.18 21.82 0.17
CA ARG A 358 -2.95 22.59 1.16
C ARG A 358 -4.43 22.72 0.78
N ARG A 359 -4.72 22.93 -0.51
CA ARG A 359 -6.08 23.08 -1.05
C ARG A 359 -6.82 21.75 -1.15
N LEU A 360 -6.10 20.66 -1.44
CA LEU A 360 -6.65 19.31 -1.52
C LEU A 360 -6.96 18.73 -0.14
N ARG A 361 -6.23 19.12 0.90
CA ARG A 361 -6.47 18.61 2.27
C ARG A 361 -7.93 18.73 2.75
N PRO A 362 -8.58 19.92 2.72
CA PRO A 362 -9.97 20.03 3.17
C PRO A 362 -10.97 19.27 2.29
N VAL A 363 -10.59 18.98 1.03
CA VAL A 363 -11.43 18.25 0.07
C VAL A 363 -11.33 16.74 0.29
N LEU A 364 -10.10 16.22 0.38
CA LEU A 364 -9.84 14.78 0.44
C LEU A 364 -9.86 14.21 1.87
N GLN A 365 -9.59 15.06 2.87
CA GLN A 365 -9.57 14.68 4.30
C GLN A 365 -10.11 15.83 5.19
N PRO A 366 -11.38 16.23 5.02
CA PRO A 366 -12.06 17.11 5.96
C PRO A 366 -12.07 16.47 7.36
N GLY A 367 -12.11 17.33 8.40
CA GLY A 367 -12.20 16.88 9.79
C GLY A 367 -10.91 16.32 10.40
N ILE A 368 -9.94 15.87 9.61
CA ILE A 368 -8.69 15.30 10.14
C ILE A 368 -7.75 16.39 10.66
N ARG A 369 -7.74 16.59 11.98
CA ARG A 369 -6.79 17.50 12.66
C ARG A 369 -5.47 16.76 12.91
N ARG A 370 -4.36 17.47 12.73
CA ARG A 370 -3.01 16.92 12.98
C ARG A 370 -2.78 16.58 14.45
N ARG A 371 -3.40 17.33 15.37
CA ARG A 371 -3.30 17.09 16.81
C ARG A 371 -3.88 15.73 17.24
N ASP A 372 -4.84 15.21 16.48
CA ASP A 372 -5.48 13.92 16.77
C ASP A 372 -4.67 12.75 16.18
N LEU A 373 -3.51 13.01 15.54
CA LEU A 373 -2.67 11.97 14.94
C LEU A 373 -2.23 10.96 15.99
N LEU A 374 -1.81 11.42 17.18
CA LEU A 374 -1.32 10.52 18.22
C LEU A 374 -2.43 9.60 18.73
N LYS A 375 -3.65 10.13 18.90
CA LYS A 375 -4.84 9.34 19.23
C LYS A 375 -5.05 8.22 18.20
N ARG A 376 -4.95 8.54 16.89
CA ARG A 376 -5.12 7.55 15.80
C ARG A 376 -4.01 6.50 15.75
N LEU A 377 -2.75 6.91 15.93
CA LEU A 377 -1.64 5.97 15.99
C LEU A 377 -1.77 5.01 17.18
N ARG A 378 -2.23 5.52 18.34
CA ARG A 378 -2.53 4.71 19.52
C ARG A 378 -3.68 3.73 19.32
N GLN A 379 -4.70 4.09 18.52
CA GLN A 379 -5.79 3.18 18.18
C GLN A 379 -5.32 2.00 17.31
N GLY A 380 -4.17 2.12 16.64
CA GLY A 380 -3.59 1.02 15.86
C GLY A 380 -4.46 0.56 14.70
N VAL A 381 -5.34 1.43 14.16
CA VAL A 381 -6.28 1.07 13.08
C VAL A 381 -5.52 0.63 11.83
N ARG A 382 -5.74 -0.62 11.42
CA ARG A 382 -5.20 -1.22 10.18
C ARG A 382 -6.30 -1.73 9.24
N LEU A 383 -7.49 -1.99 9.78
CA LEU A 383 -8.62 -2.50 9.01
C LEU A 383 -9.24 -1.38 8.17
N HIS A 384 -9.48 -1.70 6.90
CA HIS A 384 -10.33 -0.88 6.05
C HIS A 384 -11.80 -1.12 6.40
N ASP A 385 -12.64 -0.13 6.14
CA ASP A 385 -14.06 -0.12 6.48
C ASP A 385 -14.95 -0.88 5.49
N HIS A 386 -14.38 -1.17 4.32
CA HIS A 386 -15.01 -1.88 3.22
C HIS A 386 -14.08 -2.98 2.72
N GLY A 387 -14.67 -4.05 2.20
CA GLY A 387 -13.93 -5.23 1.74
C GLY A 387 -13.53 -6.19 2.84
N LEU A 388 -12.91 -7.29 2.40
CA LEU A 388 -12.34 -8.31 3.28
C LEU A 388 -10.91 -7.93 3.64
N ASN A 389 -10.61 -7.87 4.94
CA ASN A 389 -9.27 -7.63 5.45
C ASN A 389 -8.61 -8.96 5.84
N LEU A 390 -7.61 -9.41 5.07
CA LEU A 390 -6.77 -10.54 5.44
C LEU A 390 -5.64 -10.06 6.35
N LEU A 391 -5.72 -10.42 7.62
CA LEU A 391 -4.67 -10.24 8.61
C LEU A 391 -3.70 -11.41 8.48
N VAL A 392 -2.61 -11.22 7.75
CA VAL A 392 -1.68 -12.28 7.36
C VAL A 392 -0.48 -12.31 8.29
N ASP A 393 -0.33 -13.41 9.01
CA ASP A 393 0.88 -13.72 9.77
C ASP A 393 1.92 -14.37 8.85
N TYR A 394 2.76 -13.54 8.23
CA TYR A 394 3.82 -13.98 7.32
C TYR A 394 4.98 -14.69 8.02
N GLN A 395 4.96 -14.84 9.36
CA GLN A 395 6.03 -15.52 10.11
C GLN A 395 7.44 -15.03 9.73
N LEU A 396 7.61 -13.70 9.64
CA LEU A 396 8.89 -13.11 9.24
C LEU A 396 9.97 -13.52 10.24
N ALA A 397 11.05 -14.15 9.74
CA ALA A 397 12.27 -14.34 10.51
C ALA A 397 12.87 -12.98 10.89
N ASP A 398 13.65 -12.90 11.97
CA ASP A 398 14.18 -11.63 12.51
C ASP A 398 14.91 -10.79 11.43
N GLN A 399 15.60 -11.42 10.48
CA GLN A 399 16.32 -10.76 9.38
C GLN A 399 15.38 -10.17 8.31
N ASP A 400 14.19 -10.74 8.13
CA ASP A 400 13.17 -10.29 7.17
C ASP A 400 12.20 -9.28 7.77
N ALA A 401 12.06 -9.28 9.10
CA ALA A 401 11.27 -8.30 9.83
C ALA A 401 11.91 -6.89 9.80
N ASP A 402 13.24 -6.83 9.65
CA ASP A 402 14.00 -5.58 9.50
C ASP A 402 13.82 -4.91 8.12
N ASP A 403 13.39 -5.65 7.10
CA ASP A 403 13.18 -5.12 5.75
C ASP A 403 11.96 -4.21 5.70
N VAL A 404 12.24 -2.91 5.65
CA VAL A 404 11.24 -1.84 5.55
C VAL A 404 10.19 -1.94 6.66
N LEU A 405 10.60 -2.32 7.88
CA LEU A 405 9.72 -2.46 9.06
C LEU A 405 8.51 -3.38 8.81
N GLY A 406 8.75 -4.51 8.14
CA GLY A 406 7.73 -5.51 7.79
C GLY A 406 6.86 -5.15 6.58
N HIS A 407 7.11 -4.02 5.91
CA HIS A 407 6.30 -3.58 4.77
C HIS A 407 6.71 -4.22 3.44
N ALA A 408 7.99 -4.57 3.26
CA ALA A 408 8.47 -5.17 2.01
C ALA A 408 7.93 -6.59 1.76
N VAL A 409 7.33 -7.22 2.77
CA VAL A 409 6.83 -8.60 2.69
C VAL A 409 5.88 -8.82 1.52
N TYR A 410 5.05 -7.85 1.17
CA TYR A 410 4.02 -8.07 0.15
C TYR A 410 4.56 -8.16 -1.27
N THR A 411 5.80 -7.73 -1.52
CA THR A 411 6.38 -7.76 -2.87
C THR A 411 7.37 -8.90 -3.05
N ARG A 412 7.73 -9.63 -1.98
CA ARG A 412 8.66 -10.76 -2.08
C ARG A 412 8.07 -11.93 -2.86
N ARG A 413 8.86 -12.48 -3.78
CA ARG A 413 8.51 -13.60 -4.66
C ARG A 413 7.92 -14.79 -3.91
N ARG A 414 8.49 -15.11 -2.74
CA ARG A 414 8.07 -16.25 -1.91
C ARG A 414 6.60 -16.23 -1.50
N TRP A 415 5.97 -15.05 -1.51
CA TRP A 415 4.58 -14.86 -1.09
C TRP A 415 3.60 -14.68 -2.26
N TRP A 416 4.06 -14.62 -3.51
CA TRP A 416 3.15 -14.39 -4.63
C TRP A 416 2.17 -15.54 -4.84
N ALA A 417 2.62 -16.79 -4.69
CA ALA A 417 1.75 -17.96 -4.76
C ALA A 417 0.57 -17.82 -3.79
N PHE A 418 0.85 -17.40 -2.55
CA PHE A 418 -0.15 -17.09 -1.55
C PHE A 418 -1.09 -15.97 -2.00
N HIS A 419 -0.54 -14.79 -2.37
CA HIS A 419 -1.36 -13.63 -2.74
C HIS A 419 -2.32 -13.96 -3.87
N PHE A 420 -1.82 -14.49 -4.99
CA PHE A 420 -2.63 -14.80 -6.17
C PHE A 420 -3.62 -15.94 -5.92
N ARG A 421 -3.29 -16.90 -5.05
CA ARG A 421 -4.23 -17.94 -4.62
C ARG A 421 -5.39 -17.34 -3.83
N GLN A 422 -5.15 -16.36 -2.97
CA GLN A 422 -6.22 -15.65 -2.27
C GLN A 422 -7.06 -14.78 -3.22
N LEU A 423 -6.45 -14.16 -4.23
CA LEU A 423 -7.20 -13.46 -5.29
C LEU A 423 -8.12 -14.42 -6.04
N ALA A 424 -7.58 -15.56 -6.47
CA ALA A 424 -8.36 -16.61 -7.13
C ALA A 424 -9.49 -17.10 -6.22
N ARG A 425 -9.19 -17.50 -4.96
CA ARG A 425 -10.20 -17.95 -3.98
C ARG A 425 -11.33 -16.94 -3.78
N ARG A 426 -11.02 -15.64 -3.83
CA ARG A 426 -12.01 -14.59 -3.58
C ARG A 426 -12.92 -14.34 -4.78
N TRP A 427 -12.40 -14.48 -6.01
CA TRP A 427 -13.10 -14.00 -7.21
C TRP A 427 -13.28 -15.03 -8.34
N ALA A 428 -12.82 -16.27 -8.16
CA ALA A 428 -12.97 -17.39 -9.09
C ALA A 428 -13.42 -18.65 -8.34
#